data_AF-U7Q8F4-F1
#
_entry.id   AF-U7Q8F4-F1
#
_cell.length_a   1.000
_cell.length_b   1.000
_cell.length_c   1.000
_cell.angle_alpha   90.00
_cell.angle_beta   90.00
_cell.angle_gamma   90.00
#
_symmetry.space_group_name_H-M   'P 1'
#
loop_
_entity.id
_entity.type
_entity.pdbx_description
1 polymer ?
#
loop_
_entity_poly.entity_id
_entity_poly.type
_entity_poly.pdbx_seq_one_letter_code
_entity_poly.pdbx_strand_id
1 'polypeptide(L)'
;MSGMPNNGGRVALLLEGCYSEAMAANMVAGCVDNLRGFLAEPLHPLMIALADEMRKCGNVFLRILEQARTHPGRVPTMLGYLDILLPSFQKSVDDIRTHYEDKTKNKEIRWRTMYHKMTDEAGGIHLPQRFSLYYQFLLLMSQMLIRSPQFDMNAMEALQNRVCQLREKQGIKSPPSPAGPLVMSAAAAVFRDRSLHWAEDIFSRPLPSRTPLKHLKFSECYGPWKDAIVPKEARILFRRSFDQDRLTILAFINPFDRCPYLVVRSLDTGTNMSAFSIYGVHELCIERDGSCLVIKRWSHTENTSKLWVLLYFLTWEELVLFHCTFVAMKFEGPTGAVHPIELNISREKRLFQAYRPEHMRQNKYNALELDFFTEEAQESFRELFYSPPKATDGSNPTESTAPTDDGERTDASK
;
A
#
# COMPACT_ATOMS: atom_id res chain seq x y z
N MET A 1 2.19 38.21 -8.97
CA MET A 1 1.39 36.97 -8.89
C MET A 1 2.33 35.86 -8.45
N SER A 2 2.27 35.44 -7.18
CA SER A 2 3.24 34.51 -6.58
C SER A 2 3.08 33.12 -7.18
N GLY A 3 4.11 32.66 -7.89
CA GLY A 3 4.13 31.35 -8.52
C GLY A 3 4.00 30.23 -7.49
N MET A 4 3.05 29.32 -7.71
CA MET A 4 3.00 28.05 -6.98
C MET A 4 4.32 27.31 -7.23
N PRO A 5 4.96 26.75 -6.19
CA PRO A 5 6.20 26.01 -6.34
C PRO A 5 5.94 24.76 -7.20
N ASN A 6 6.89 24.47 -8.08
CA ASN A 6 6.93 23.34 -8.98
C ASN A 6 7.00 22.00 -8.21
N ASN A 7 5.88 21.59 -7.60
CA ASN A 7 5.79 20.39 -6.76
C ASN A 7 6.16 19.12 -7.53
N GLY A 8 5.90 19.06 -8.85
CA GLY A 8 6.27 17.93 -9.70
C GLY A 8 7.78 17.71 -9.78
N GLY A 9 8.56 18.79 -9.92
CA GLY A 9 10.03 18.71 -9.93
C GLY A 9 10.61 18.27 -8.58
N ARG A 10 10.06 18.75 -7.47
CA ARG A 10 10.51 18.36 -6.12
C ARG A 10 10.22 16.89 -5.82
N VAL A 11 9.06 16.38 -6.23
CA VAL A 11 8.72 14.94 -6.12
C VAL A 11 9.75 14.10 -6.88
N ALA A 12 10.02 14.44 -8.15
CA ALA A 12 10.96 13.70 -8.98
C ALA A 12 12.37 13.67 -8.36
N LEU A 13 12.89 14.82 -7.91
CA LEU A 13 14.21 14.94 -7.30
C LEU A 13 14.34 14.11 -6.00
N LEU A 14 13.34 14.16 -5.12
CA LEU A 14 13.40 13.41 -3.86
C LEU A 14 13.27 11.89 -4.09
N LEU A 15 12.48 11.48 -5.07
CA LEU A 15 12.37 10.07 -5.46
C LEU A 15 13.65 9.57 -6.15
N GLU A 16 14.25 10.36 -7.04
CA GLU A 16 15.56 10.06 -7.63
C GLU A 16 16.66 9.99 -6.57
N GLY A 17 16.59 10.86 -5.56
CA GLY A 17 17.41 10.80 -4.36
C GLY A 17 17.28 9.46 -3.64
N CYS A 18 16.06 8.97 -3.40
CA CYS A 18 15.85 7.67 -2.76
C CYS A 18 16.50 6.50 -3.52
N TYR A 19 16.47 6.52 -4.87
CA TYR A 19 17.09 5.47 -5.68
C TYR A 19 18.62 5.52 -5.56
N SER A 20 19.17 6.73 -5.68
CA SER A 20 20.60 6.98 -5.55
C SER A 20 21.12 6.56 -4.18
N GLU A 21 20.38 6.89 -3.10
CA GLU A 21 20.70 6.50 -1.73
C GLU A 21 20.61 4.99 -1.51
N ALA A 22 19.62 4.31 -2.11
CA ALA A 22 19.53 2.86 -2.03
C ALA A 22 20.76 2.18 -2.64
N MET A 23 21.20 2.65 -3.81
CA MET A 23 22.39 2.12 -4.49
C MET A 23 23.67 2.44 -3.70
N ALA A 24 23.80 3.66 -3.20
CA ALA A 24 24.94 4.09 -2.40
C ALA A 24 25.07 3.27 -1.11
N ALA A 25 23.95 3.02 -0.41
CA ALA A 25 23.92 2.20 0.80
C ALA A 25 24.36 0.75 0.54
N ASN A 26 23.86 0.12 -0.53
CA ASN A 26 24.24 -1.24 -0.89
C ASN A 26 25.73 -1.34 -1.29
N MET A 27 26.25 -0.35 -2.02
CA MET A 27 27.65 -0.28 -2.39
C MET A 27 28.55 -0.15 -1.15
N VAL A 28 28.22 0.78 -0.25
CA VAL A 28 29.00 1.01 0.98
C VAL A 28 28.92 -0.17 1.94
N ALA A 29 27.78 -0.85 2.04
CA ALA A 29 27.66 -2.11 2.78
C ALA A 29 28.63 -3.18 2.23
N GLY A 30 28.74 -3.30 0.90
CA GLY A 30 29.74 -4.16 0.25
C GLY A 30 31.18 -3.77 0.57
N CYS A 31 31.50 -2.47 0.62
CA CYS A 31 32.81 -1.98 1.06
C CYS A 31 33.12 -2.37 2.52
N VAL A 32 32.14 -2.26 3.42
CA VAL A 32 32.29 -2.66 4.83
C VAL A 32 32.54 -4.17 4.93
N ASP A 33 31.81 -5.00 4.19
CA ASP A 33 32.05 -6.45 4.17
C ASP A 33 33.42 -6.82 3.58
N ASN A 34 33.84 -6.13 2.52
CA ASN A 34 35.18 -6.30 1.98
C ASN A 34 36.25 -5.94 3.02
N LEU A 35 36.07 -4.85 3.77
CA LEU A 35 36.98 -4.45 4.83
C LEU A 35 37.02 -5.52 5.94
N ARG A 36 35.87 -6.06 6.33
CA ARG A 36 35.72 -7.10 7.36
C ARG A 36 36.60 -8.32 7.08
N GLY A 37 36.69 -8.74 5.81
CA GLY A 37 37.54 -9.86 5.38
C GLY A 37 39.05 -9.69 5.64
N PHE A 38 39.51 -8.48 5.97
CA PHE A 38 40.93 -8.20 6.29
C PHE A 38 41.19 -7.86 7.75
N LEU A 39 40.16 -7.82 8.60
CA LEU A 39 40.26 -7.39 9.99
C LEU A 39 40.07 -8.57 10.95
N ALA A 40 40.56 -8.41 12.18
CA ALA A 40 40.44 -9.41 13.23
C ALA A 40 38.96 -9.67 13.60
N GLU A 41 38.65 -10.93 13.92
CA GLU A 41 37.31 -11.42 14.26
C GLU A 41 36.54 -10.60 15.32
N PRO A 42 37.17 -10.04 16.38
CA PRO A 42 36.44 -9.26 17.38
C PRO A 42 35.72 -8.02 16.82
N LEU A 43 36.16 -7.50 15.67
CA LEU A 43 35.53 -6.35 15.00
C LEU A 43 34.34 -6.75 14.12
N HIS A 44 34.23 -8.02 13.75
CA HIS A 44 33.25 -8.51 12.77
C HIS A 44 31.79 -8.26 13.17
N PRO A 45 31.35 -8.48 14.43
CA PRO A 45 29.93 -8.31 14.79
C PRO A 45 29.40 -6.90 14.49
N LEU A 46 30.20 -5.86 14.78
CA LEU A 46 29.81 -4.47 14.52
C LEU A 46 29.77 -4.14 13.02
N MET A 47 30.68 -4.73 12.24
CA MET A 47 30.73 -4.55 10.78
C MET A 47 29.55 -5.23 10.08
N ILE A 48 29.21 -6.45 10.50
CA ILE A 48 28.04 -7.19 10.01
C ILE A 48 26.78 -6.41 10.32
N ALA A 49 26.59 -5.98 11.58
CA ALA A 49 25.44 -5.20 11.99
C ALA A 49 25.31 -3.89 11.18
N LEU A 50 26.42 -3.18 10.94
CA LEU A 50 26.41 -1.97 10.12
C LEU A 50 25.97 -2.25 8.68
N ALA A 51 26.58 -3.25 8.02
CA ALA A 51 26.28 -3.59 6.64
C ALA A 51 24.82 -4.06 6.47
N ASP A 52 24.30 -4.82 7.43
CA ASP A 52 22.91 -5.29 7.41
C ASP A 52 21.92 -4.14 7.57
N GLU A 53 22.14 -3.21 8.50
CA GLU A 53 21.27 -2.05 8.65
C GLU A 53 21.30 -1.12 7.42
N MET A 54 22.45 -0.97 6.75
CA MET A 54 22.55 -0.25 5.47
C MET A 54 21.70 -0.91 4.36
N ARG A 55 21.80 -2.23 4.20
CA ARG A 55 21.00 -2.98 3.22
C ARG A 55 19.50 -2.89 3.51
N LYS A 56 19.11 -2.99 4.79
CA LYS A 56 17.73 -2.77 5.22
C LYS A 56 17.23 -1.40 4.81
N CYS A 57 18.01 -0.34 5.03
CA CYS A 57 17.66 1.01 4.56
C CYS A 57 17.48 1.05 3.04
N GLY A 58 18.44 0.52 2.27
CA GLY A 58 18.38 0.47 0.81
C GLY A 58 17.13 -0.24 0.28
N ASN A 59 16.76 -1.37 0.87
CA ASN A 59 15.55 -2.10 0.52
C ASN A 59 14.28 -1.28 0.79
N VAL A 60 14.21 -0.55 1.92
CA VAL A 60 13.03 0.27 2.21
C VAL A 60 12.95 1.49 1.29
N PHE A 61 14.06 2.11 0.90
CA PHE A 61 14.06 3.17 -0.11
C PHE A 61 13.46 2.70 -1.44
N LEU A 62 13.88 1.53 -1.93
CA LEU A 62 13.33 0.93 -3.15
C LEU A 62 11.82 0.62 -3.00
N ARG A 63 11.42 0.12 -1.83
CA ARG A 63 10.01 -0.11 -1.51
C ARG A 63 9.19 1.18 -1.50
N ILE A 64 9.72 2.26 -0.93
CA ILE A 64 9.08 3.59 -0.94
C ILE A 64 8.90 4.09 -2.38
N LEU A 65 9.91 3.94 -3.24
CA LEU A 65 9.81 4.32 -4.66
C LEU A 65 8.70 3.57 -5.38
N GLU A 66 8.58 2.30 -5.09
CA GLU A 66 7.53 1.46 -5.64
C GLU A 66 6.14 1.86 -5.13
N GLN A 67 6.00 2.09 -3.82
CA GLN A 67 4.77 2.55 -3.19
C GLN A 67 4.35 3.97 -3.65
N ALA A 68 5.31 4.84 -3.93
CA ALA A 68 5.07 6.18 -4.44
C ALA A 68 4.42 6.13 -5.84
N ARG A 69 4.77 5.12 -6.66
CA ARG A 69 4.13 4.89 -7.97
C ARG A 69 2.71 4.34 -7.83
N THR A 70 2.44 3.51 -6.81
CA THR A 70 1.10 2.95 -6.58
C THR A 70 0.17 3.90 -5.84
N HIS A 71 0.71 4.87 -5.09
CA HIS A 71 -0.07 5.82 -4.29
C HIS A 71 0.40 7.27 -4.49
N PRO A 72 0.35 7.80 -5.72
CA PRO A 72 0.89 9.12 -6.04
C PRO A 72 0.25 10.25 -5.21
N GLY A 73 -1.05 10.14 -4.90
CA GLY A 73 -1.77 11.13 -4.09
C GLY A 73 -1.27 11.26 -2.63
N ARG A 74 -0.49 10.29 -2.14
CA ARG A 74 0.05 10.29 -0.75
C ARG A 74 1.50 10.75 -0.68
N VAL A 75 2.19 10.84 -1.81
CA VAL A 75 3.60 11.24 -1.90
C VAL A 75 3.84 12.63 -1.28
N PRO A 76 3.01 13.67 -1.51
CA PRO A 76 3.26 15.01 -0.96
C PRO A 76 3.44 15.03 0.56
N THR A 77 2.69 14.21 1.29
CA THR A 77 2.75 14.08 2.76
C THR A 77 4.09 13.50 3.22
N MET A 78 4.64 12.55 2.46
CA MET A 78 5.91 11.91 2.78
C MET A 78 7.14 12.79 2.50
N LEU A 79 7.06 13.68 1.50
CA LEU A 79 8.23 14.47 1.07
C LEU A 79 8.89 15.25 2.21
N GLY A 80 8.08 15.82 3.11
CA GLY A 80 8.60 16.56 4.26
C GLY A 80 9.49 15.71 5.18
N TYR A 81 9.17 14.43 5.33
CA TYR A 81 9.98 13.49 6.12
C TYR A 81 11.22 13.01 5.38
N LEU A 82 11.13 12.83 4.05
CA LEU A 82 12.30 12.53 3.22
C LEU A 82 13.31 13.68 3.23
N ASP A 83 12.87 14.94 3.19
CA ASP A 83 13.75 16.11 3.30
C ASP A 83 14.52 16.16 4.63
N ILE A 84 13.91 15.63 5.70
CA ILE A 84 14.55 15.48 7.01
C ILE A 84 15.54 14.31 6.98
N LEU A 85 15.20 13.17 6.40
CA LEU A 85 16.08 12.00 6.45
C LEU A 85 17.25 12.09 5.47
N LEU A 86 16.99 12.38 4.20
CA LEU A 86 17.91 12.15 3.09
C LEU A 86 19.28 12.81 3.28
N PRO A 87 19.40 14.11 3.65
CA PRO A 87 20.71 14.73 3.86
C PRO A 87 21.53 14.08 4.99
N SER A 88 20.87 13.62 6.05
CA SER A 88 21.52 12.96 7.20
C SER A 88 22.03 11.57 6.82
N PHE A 89 21.21 10.84 6.06
CA PHE A 89 21.54 9.54 5.51
C PHE A 89 22.72 9.65 4.53
N GLN A 90 22.61 10.54 3.54
CA GLN A 90 23.64 10.85 2.54
C GLN A 90 24.99 11.11 3.17
N LYS A 91 25.05 12.07 4.11
CA LYS A 91 26.28 12.39 4.82
C LYS A 91 26.89 11.17 5.50
N SER A 92 26.07 10.34 6.15
CA SER A 92 26.57 9.13 6.83
C SER A 92 27.15 8.11 5.86
N VAL A 93 26.55 7.95 4.68
CA VAL A 93 27.05 7.04 3.63
C VAL A 93 28.34 7.59 3.01
N ASP A 94 28.39 8.89 2.72
CA ASP A 94 29.55 9.56 2.13
C ASP A 94 30.75 9.61 3.08
N ASP A 95 30.53 9.87 4.37
CA ASP A 95 31.59 9.85 5.39
C ASP A 95 32.21 8.45 5.50
N ILE A 96 31.40 7.39 5.47
CA ILE A 96 31.88 6.00 5.50
C ILE A 96 32.68 5.69 4.24
N ARG A 97 32.19 6.09 3.07
CA ARG A 97 32.92 5.94 1.80
C ARG A 97 34.27 6.65 1.85
N THR A 98 34.29 7.90 2.30
CA THR A 98 35.51 8.72 2.43
C THR A 98 36.54 8.05 3.36
N HIS A 99 36.09 7.55 4.51
CA HIS A 99 36.96 6.83 5.44
C HIS A 99 37.49 5.51 4.88
N TYR A 100 36.68 4.78 4.12
CA TYR A 100 37.08 3.54 3.46
C TYR A 100 38.14 3.78 2.37
N GLU A 101 37.97 4.85 1.60
CA GLU A 101 38.83 5.24 0.47
C GLU A 101 40.14 5.91 0.89
N ASP A 102 40.29 6.31 2.16
CA ASP A 102 41.50 6.95 2.68
C ASP A 102 42.72 6.01 2.67
N LYS A 103 43.42 5.97 1.53
CA LYS A 103 44.58 5.11 1.30
C LYS A 103 45.79 5.45 2.15
N THR A 104 45.80 6.58 2.86
CA THR A 104 46.91 6.98 3.74
C THR A 104 46.99 6.14 5.02
N LYS A 105 45.89 5.50 5.41
CA LYS A 105 45.78 4.63 6.59
C LYS A 105 45.75 3.16 6.19
N ASN A 106 46.26 2.29 7.05
CA ASN A 106 46.02 0.85 6.91
C ASN A 106 44.53 0.51 7.17
N LYS A 107 44.10 -0.68 6.77
CA LYS A 107 42.68 -1.09 6.82
C LYS A 107 42.09 -1.05 8.24
N GLU A 108 42.85 -1.46 9.25
CA GLU A 108 42.39 -1.46 10.65
C GLU A 108 42.23 -0.04 11.18
N ILE A 109 43.21 0.84 10.92
CA ILE A 109 43.16 2.24 11.31
C ILE A 109 42.01 2.95 10.59
N ARG A 110 41.71 2.63 9.33
CA ARG A 110 40.53 3.16 8.63
C ARG A 110 39.24 2.80 9.36
N TRP A 111 39.03 1.52 9.68
CA TRP A 111 37.85 1.08 10.41
C TRP A 111 37.73 1.76 11.77
N ARG A 112 38.78 1.71 12.60
CA ARG A 112 38.77 2.29 13.95
C ARG A 112 38.53 3.80 13.90
N THR A 113 39.22 4.52 13.01
CA THR A 113 39.06 5.97 12.86
C THR A 113 37.65 6.31 12.42
N MET A 114 37.10 5.60 11.43
CA MET A 114 35.72 5.79 10.96
C MET A 114 34.71 5.56 12.08
N TYR A 115 34.83 4.43 12.77
CA TYR A 115 33.91 4.03 13.81
C TYR A 115 33.93 5.04 14.97
N HIS A 116 35.11 5.42 15.46
CA HIS A 116 35.23 6.37 16.57
C HIS A 116 34.79 7.79 16.16
N LYS A 117 35.34 8.33 15.06
CA LYS A 117 35.05 9.71 14.64
C LYS A 117 33.55 9.93 14.36
N MET A 118 32.90 8.97 13.69
CA MET A 118 31.47 9.09 13.42
C MET A 118 30.61 8.79 14.66
N THR A 119 31.06 7.94 15.59
CA THR A 119 30.35 7.76 16.87
C THR A 119 30.40 9.05 17.69
N ASP A 120 31.57 9.69 17.76
CA ASP A 120 31.79 10.93 18.49
C ASP A 120 30.99 12.09 17.87
N GLU A 121 30.99 12.20 16.54
CA GLU A 121 30.16 13.16 15.79
C GLU A 121 28.69 13.06 16.16
N ALA A 122 28.11 11.85 16.27
CA ALA A 122 26.71 11.68 16.64
C ALA A 122 26.44 11.81 18.14
N GLY A 123 27.42 12.22 18.94
CA GLY A 123 27.35 12.30 20.40
C GLY A 123 27.06 10.94 21.03
N GLY A 124 27.82 9.92 20.62
CA GLY A 124 27.83 8.58 21.23
C GLY A 124 26.95 7.54 20.54
N ILE A 125 26.19 7.89 19.50
CA ILE A 125 25.39 6.90 18.76
C ILE A 125 26.31 6.09 17.85
N HIS A 126 26.46 4.80 18.16
CA HIS A 126 27.27 3.89 17.35
C HIS A 126 26.72 3.75 15.92
N LEU A 127 27.61 3.53 14.95
CA LEU A 127 27.23 3.48 13.53
C LEU A 127 26.07 2.51 13.22
N PRO A 128 26.05 1.25 13.71
CA PRO A 128 24.91 0.36 13.47
C PRO A 128 23.58 0.93 14.00
N GLN A 129 23.61 1.55 15.19
CA GLN A 129 22.41 2.17 15.79
C GLN A 129 21.96 3.39 14.99
N ARG A 130 22.89 4.15 14.41
CA ARG A 130 22.60 5.28 13.52
C ARG A 130 21.79 4.82 12.29
N PHE A 131 22.22 3.74 11.63
CA PHE A 131 21.48 3.18 10.49
C PHE A 131 20.18 2.49 10.91
N SER A 132 20.12 1.89 12.09
CA SER A 132 18.87 1.35 12.64
C SER A 132 17.81 2.43 12.85
N LEU A 133 18.22 3.61 13.30
CA LEU A 133 17.35 4.78 13.44
C LEU A 133 16.82 5.25 12.07
N TYR A 134 17.67 5.31 11.04
CA TYR A 134 17.21 5.62 9.67
C TYR A 134 16.23 4.56 9.14
N TYR A 135 16.53 3.28 9.35
CA TYR A 135 15.69 2.17 8.93
C TYR A 135 14.29 2.25 9.55
N GLN A 136 14.19 2.48 10.86
CA GLN A 136 12.91 2.60 11.54
C GLN A 136 12.08 3.77 11.00
N PHE A 137 12.73 4.90 10.72
CA PHE A 137 12.05 6.07 10.17
C PHE A 137 11.55 5.84 8.73
N LEU A 138 12.37 5.19 7.89
CA LEU A 138 11.99 4.74 6.56
C LEU A 138 10.82 3.75 6.59
N LEU A 139 10.83 2.83 7.55
CA LEU A 139 9.77 1.84 7.71
C LEU A 139 8.42 2.50 8.00
N LEU A 140 8.38 3.50 8.89
CA LEU A 140 7.16 4.26 9.18
C LEU A 140 6.70 5.10 7.98
N MET A 141 7.61 5.74 7.24
CA MET A 141 7.24 6.44 5.99
C MET A 141 6.61 5.49 4.97
N SER A 142 7.17 4.29 4.83
CA SER A 142 6.63 3.24 3.95
C SER A 142 5.24 2.78 4.41
N GLN A 143 5.04 2.59 5.72
CA GLN A 143 3.74 2.25 6.30
C GLN A 143 2.70 3.37 6.10
N MET A 144 3.11 4.64 6.23
CA MET A 144 2.27 5.81 5.97
C MET A 144 1.81 5.85 4.51
N LEU A 145 2.70 5.62 3.55
CA LEU A 145 2.34 5.58 2.12
C LEU A 145 1.26 4.54 1.81
N ILE A 146 1.28 3.39 2.47
CA ILE A 146 0.29 2.33 2.23
C ILE A 146 -0.91 2.37 3.18
N ARG A 147 -0.98 3.36 4.10
CA ARG A 147 -1.97 3.42 5.18
C ARG A 147 -2.03 2.11 5.98
N SER A 148 -0.86 1.55 6.29
CA SER A 148 -0.77 0.33 7.09
C SER A 148 -1.39 0.57 8.47
N PRO A 149 -2.18 -0.37 8.99
CA PRO A 149 -2.72 -0.27 10.35
C PRO A 149 -1.64 -0.36 11.43
N GLN A 150 -0.40 -0.74 11.06
CA GLN A 150 0.76 -0.72 11.94
C GLN A 150 1.45 0.64 12.00
N PHE A 151 1.02 1.62 11.20
CA PHE A 151 1.60 2.96 11.22
C PHE A 151 1.30 3.66 12.55
N ASP A 152 2.35 4.06 13.25
CA ASP A 152 2.28 4.80 14.51
C ASP A 152 2.83 6.22 14.32
N MET A 153 1.94 7.22 14.42
CA MET A 153 2.29 8.63 14.30
C MET A 153 3.22 9.09 15.43
N ASN A 154 3.01 8.61 16.66
CA ASN A 154 3.82 9.02 17.80
C ASN A 154 5.27 8.53 17.64
N ALA A 155 5.43 7.29 17.16
CA ALA A 155 6.73 6.75 16.80
C ALA A 155 7.40 7.56 15.66
N MET A 156 6.62 8.02 14.68
CA MET A 156 7.11 8.83 13.57
C MET A 156 7.67 10.17 14.04
N GLU A 157 6.93 10.89 14.89
CA GLU A 157 7.36 12.16 15.46
C GLU A 157 8.57 11.99 16.40
N ALA A 158 8.59 10.94 17.22
CA ALA A 158 9.74 10.64 18.08
C ALA A 158 11.02 10.36 17.27
N LEU A 159 10.92 9.58 16.19
CA LEU A 159 12.04 9.30 15.30
C LEU A 159 12.46 10.54 14.52
N GLN A 160 11.52 11.36 14.05
CA GLN A 160 11.80 12.64 13.41
C GLN A 160 12.67 13.53 14.31
N ASN A 161 12.30 13.68 15.59
CA ASN A 161 13.06 14.46 16.56
C ASN A 161 14.48 13.94 16.74
N ARG A 162 14.65 12.62 16.82
CA ARG A 162 15.99 12.00 16.96
C ARG A 162 16.83 12.18 15.68
N VAL A 163 16.23 12.09 14.49
CA VAL A 163 16.92 12.38 13.22
C VAL A 163 17.31 13.86 13.14
N CYS A 164 16.46 14.78 13.57
CA CYS A 164 16.78 16.21 13.64
C CYS A 164 17.97 16.49 14.58
N GLN A 165 17.99 15.89 15.78
CA GLN A 165 19.13 16.00 16.69
C GLN A 165 20.42 15.44 16.06
N LEU A 166 20.32 14.32 15.35
CA LEU A 166 21.47 13.75 14.63
C LEU A 166 21.97 14.67 13.52
N ARG A 167 21.06 15.30 12.75
CA ARG A 167 21.40 16.30 11.73
C ARG A 167 22.15 17.50 12.29
N GLU A 168 21.68 18.02 13.43
CA GLU A 168 22.32 19.15 14.11
C GLU A 168 23.75 18.79 14.51
N LYS A 169 23.95 17.62 15.10
CA LYS A 169 25.28 17.10 15.45
C LYS A 169 26.18 16.86 14.22
N GLN A 170 25.57 16.49 13.11
CA GLN A 170 26.23 16.36 11.81
C GLN A 170 26.53 17.70 11.11
N GLY A 171 26.12 18.84 11.68
CA GLY A 171 26.30 20.16 11.06
C GLY A 171 25.39 20.41 9.84
N ILE A 172 24.32 19.63 9.68
CA ILE A 172 23.37 19.78 8.57
C ILE A 172 22.29 20.78 8.98
N LYS A 173 22.09 21.82 8.16
CA LYS A 173 21.07 22.84 8.38
C LYS A 173 19.67 22.21 8.58
N SER A 174 18.95 22.69 9.59
CA SER A 174 17.57 22.29 9.86
C SER A 174 16.69 22.61 8.64
N PRO A 175 15.76 21.71 8.25
CA PRO A 175 14.92 21.95 7.09
C PRO A 175 14.06 23.22 7.27
N PRO A 176 13.79 23.98 6.20
CA PRO A 176 13.09 25.27 6.26
C PRO A 176 11.60 25.18 6.64
N SER A 177 11.11 24.03 7.06
CA SER A 177 9.80 23.88 7.67
C SER A 177 9.84 22.62 8.52
N PRO A 178 9.43 22.65 9.80
CA PRO A 178 9.10 21.40 10.47
C PRO A 178 8.02 20.75 9.59
N ALA A 179 8.18 19.47 9.25
CA ALA A 179 7.02 18.68 8.89
C ALA A 179 6.13 18.77 10.13
N GLY A 180 5.20 19.74 10.11
CA GLY A 180 4.30 20.02 11.21
C GLY A 180 3.55 18.74 11.57
N PRO A 181 2.95 18.67 12.76
CA PRO A 181 2.18 17.49 13.16
C PRO A 181 1.29 17.18 11.97
N LEU A 182 1.41 15.97 11.43
CA LEU A 182 0.43 15.50 10.48
C LEU A 182 -0.87 15.51 11.26
N VAL A 183 -1.57 16.63 11.19
CA VAL A 183 -3.01 16.63 11.15
C VAL A 183 -3.30 15.92 9.82
N MET A 184 -3.12 14.58 9.83
CA MET A 184 -4.19 13.72 9.37
C MET A 184 -5.39 14.17 10.19
N SER A 185 -6.00 15.26 9.73
CA SER A 185 -7.36 15.55 10.10
C SER A 185 -8.07 14.23 9.86
N ALA A 186 -8.98 13.85 10.74
CA ALA A 186 -9.96 12.84 10.37
C ALA A 186 -10.58 13.15 8.99
N ALA A 187 -10.52 14.42 8.52
CA ALA A 187 -10.79 14.80 7.14
C ALA A 187 -9.88 14.16 6.07
N ALA A 188 -8.63 13.78 6.31
CA ALA A 188 -7.80 13.06 5.33
C ALA A 188 -8.26 11.59 5.12
N ALA A 189 -9.00 11.04 6.09
CA ALA A 189 -9.73 9.77 5.91
C ALA A 189 -11.07 9.98 5.17
N VAL A 190 -11.55 11.22 5.03
CA VAL A 190 -12.84 11.57 4.40
C VAL A 190 -12.69 12.40 3.12
N PHE A 191 -11.48 12.87 2.78
CA PHE A 191 -11.17 13.42 1.46
C PHE A 191 -11.17 12.27 0.46
N ARG A 192 -12.38 11.92 0.01
CA ARG A 192 -12.61 11.23 -1.25
C ARG A 192 -12.03 12.14 -2.31
N ASP A 193 -10.79 11.88 -2.69
CA ASP A 193 -10.30 12.41 -3.95
C ASP A 193 -11.20 11.79 -5.03
N ARG A 194 -12.12 12.62 -5.54
CA ARG A 194 -13.14 12.21 -6.52
C ARG A 194 -12.52 11.68 -7.81
N SER A 195 -11.22 11.83 -7.98
CA SER A 195 -10.47 11.27 -9.09
C SER A 195 -10.08 9.80 -8.88
N LEU A 196 -10.11 9.26 -7.66
CA LEU A 196 -9.72 7.88 -7.34
C LEU A 196 -10.68 6.87 -7.94
N HIS A 197 -10.13 5.79 -8.47
CA HIS A 197 -10.92 4.68 -8.98
C HIS A 197 -11.54 3.95 -7.79
N TRP A 198 -12.76 3.42 -7.93
CA TRP A 198 -13.42 2.71 -6.82
C TRP A 198 -12.55 1.58 -6.26
N ALA A 199 -11.85 0.84 -7.13
CA ALA A 199 -10.93 -0.22 -6.74
C ALA A 199 -9.73 0.30 -5.91
N GLU A 200 -9.21 1.48 -6.26
CA GLU A 200 -8.14 2.14 -5.51
C GLU A 200 -8.63 2.57 -4.12
N ASP A 201 -9.85 3.10 -4.05
CA ASP A 201 -10.50 3.51 -2.81
C ASP A 201 -10.74 2.32 -1.87
N ILE A 202 -11.38 1.23 -2.33
CA ILE A 202 -11.70 0.10 -1.45
C ILE A 202 -10.45 -0.57 -0.86
N PHE A 203 -9.36 -0.69 -1.63
CA PHE A 203 -8.10 -1.26 -1.14
C PHE A 203 -7.30 -0.28 -0.28
N SER A 204 -7.65 1.02 -0.29
CA SER A 204 -7.04 2.02 0.59
C SER A 204 -7.64 2.06 1.99
N ARG A 205 -8.81 1.43 2.18
CA ARG A 205 -9.55 1.45 3.43
C ARG A 205 -9.03 0.37 4.38
N PRO A 206 -8.94 0.65 5.69
CA PRO A 206 -8.66 -0.38 6.67
C PRO A 206 -9.83 -1.39 6.67
N LEU A 207 -9.49 -2.67 6.75
CA LEU A 207 -10.50 -3.72 6.91
C LEU A 207 -11.07 -3.65 8.34
N PRO A 208 -12.40 -3.67 8.51
CA PRO A 208 -13.04 -3.56 9.83
C PRO A 208 -12.77 -4.77 10.71
N SER A 209 -12.53 -5.94 10.11
CA SER A 209 -12.19 -7.18 10.78
C SER A 209 -11.11 -7.94 10.00
N ARG A 210 -10.46 -8.89 10.68
CA ARG A 210 -9.38 -9.72 10.15
C ARG A 210 -9.55 -11.15 10.65
N THR A 211 -10.59 -11.82 10.19
CA THR A 211 -10.91 -13.20 10.57
C THR A 211 -9.88 -14.15 9.97
N PRO A 212 -9.05 -14.83 10.77
CA PRO A 212 -7.96 -15.66 10.26
C PRO A 212 -8.48 -16.89 9.51
N LEU A 213 -7.87 -17.19 8.36
CA LEU A 213 -8.11 -18.40 7.60
C LEU A 213 -7.18 -19.54 8.06
N LYS A 214 -7.67 -20.78 7.96
CA LYS A 214 -6.91 -22.01 8.32
C LYS A 214 -6.17 -22.58 7.11
N HIS A 215 -5.28 -23.54 7.31
CA HIS A 215 -4.61 -24.29 6.23
C HIS A 215 -3.85 -23.42 5.21
N LEU A 216 -3.14 -22.41 5.71
CA LEU A 216 -2.35 -21.49 4.89
C LEU A 216 -1.18 -22.24 4.24
N LYS A 217 -0.92 -21.91 2.96
CA LYS A 217 0.27 -22.30 2.22
C LYS A 217 0.85 -21.06 1.54
N PHE A 218 2.03 -21.21 0.94
CA PHE A 218 2.58 -20.17 0.07
C PHE A 218 1.74 -20.03 -1.21
N SER A 219 1.57 -18.80 -1.66
CA SER A 219 0.95 -18.48 -2.95
C SER A 219 1.80 -18.98 -4.10
N GLU A 220 1.21 -19.50 -5.17
CA GLU A 220 1.96 -20.11 -6.27
C GLU A 220 1.57 -19.47 -7.59
N CYS A 221 2.49 -19.46 -8.55
CA CYS A 221 2.28 -18.87 -9.86
C CYS A 221 2.98 -19.70 -10.92
N TYR A 222 2.32 -19.89 -12.07
CA TYR A 222 2.72 -20.90 -13.06
C TYR A 222 3.09 -20.31 -14.43
N GLY A 223 3.08 -18.98 -14.56
CA GLY A 223 3.37 -18.30 -15.82
C GLY A 223 2.26 -18.47 -16.88
N PRO A 224 2.54 -18.15 -18.16
CA PRO A 224 3.85 -18.00 -18.78
C PRO A 224 4.58 -16.74 -18.33
N TRP A 225 5.91 -16.83 -18.24
CA TRP A 225 6.78 -15.74 -17.84
C TRP A 225 7.21 -14.91 -19.05
N LYS A 226 7.12 -13.59 -18.92
CA LYS A 226 7.53 -12.60 -19.91
C LYS A 226 8.18 -11.42 -19.18
N ASP A 227 8.93 -10.63 -19.92
CA ASP A 227 9.27 -9.28 -19.49
C ASP A 227 8.01 -8.42 -19.61
N ALA A 228 7.13 -8.47 -18.61
CA ALA A 228 5.89 -7.71 -18.66
C ALA A 228 6.18 -6.22 -18.42
N ILE A 229 5.84 -5.40 -19.40
CA ILE A 229 5.92 -3.95 -19.30
C ILE A 229 4.51 -3.45 -19.03
N VAL A 230 4.23 -3.08 -17.77
CA VAL A 230 3.07 -2.24 -17.48
C VAL A 230 3.26 -0.91 -18.23
N PRO A 231 2.32 -0.49 -19.09
CA PRO A 231 2.44 0.79 -19.81
C PRO A 231 2.70 1.94 -18.84
N LYS A 232 3.54 2.91 -19.21
CA LYS A 232 3.91 4.01 -18.31
C LYS A 232 2.70 4.87 -17.92
N GLU A 233 1.73 4.95 -18.82
CA GLU A 233 0.48 5.69 -18.67
C GLU A 233 -0.64 4.86 -18.04
N ALA A 234 -0.35 3.61 -17.65
CA ALA A 234 -1.31 2.75 -16.98
C ALA A 234 -1.76 3.34 -15.65
N ARG A 235 -3.06 3.32 -15.41
CA ARG A 235 -3.62 3.69 -14.11
C ARG A 235 -3.56 2.49 -13.18
N ILE A 236 -2.63 2.51 -12.24
CA ILE A 236 -2.58 1.49 -11.19
C ILE A 236 -3.81 1.60 -10.30
N LEU A 237 -4.50 0.48 -10.08
CA LEU A 237 -5.66 0.38 -9.21
C LEU A 237 -5.26 -0.03 -7.80
N PHE A 238 -4.54 -1.14 -7.67
CA PHE A 238 -4.05 -1.64 -6.39
C PHE A 238 -2.89 -2.62 -6.59
N ARG A 239 -2.12 -2.83 -5.52
CA ARG A 239 -1.06 -3.82 -5.43
C ARG A 239 -1.25 -4.65 -4.18
N ARG A 240 -1.15 -5.98 -4.29
CA ARG A 240 -1.17 -6.92 -3.17
C ARG A 240 0.06 -7.79 -3.18
N SER A 241 0.78 -7.79 -2.07
CA SER A 241 1.94 -8.66 -1.86
C SER A 241 1.54 -9.90 -1.08
N PHE A 242 2.17 -11.01 -1.44
CA PHE A 242 2.00 -12.31 -0.82
C PHE A 242 3.39 -12.86 -0.46
N ASP A 243 3.47 -13.64 0.61
CA ASP A 243 4.67 -14.38 1.01
C ASP A 243 5.93 -13.51 1.09
N GLN A 244 5.91 -12.44 1.89
CA GLN A 244 7.05 -11.53 2.08
C GLN A 244 7.58 -10.94 0.75
N ASP A 245 6.68 -10.46 -0.11
CA ASP A 245 6.99 -9.90 -1.43
C ASP A 245 7.59 -10.91 -2.45
N ARG A 246 7.59 -12.21 -2.15
CA ARG A 246 7.98 -13.23 -3.14
C ARG A 246 7.01 -13.25 -4.32
N LEU A 247 5.72 -13.04 -4.06
CA LEU A 247 4.68 -12.91 -5.08
C LEU A 247 3.95 -11.58 -4.92
N THR A 248 3.68 -10.91 -6.04
CA THR A 248 2.93 -9.66 -6.04
C THR A 248 1.91 -9.65 -7.16
N ILE A 249 0.68 -9.25 -6.85
CA ILE A 249 -0.35 -8.92 -7.84
C ILE A 249 -0.48 -7.41 -7.96
N LEU A 250 -0.47 -6.91 -9.18
CA LEU A 250 -0.73 -5.52 -9.52
C LEU A 250 -1.95 -5.47 -10.46
N ALA A 251 -2.98 -4.72 -10.08
CA ALA A 251 -4.11 -4.43 -10.95
C ALA A 251 -3.97 -3.02 -11.54
N PHE A 252 -4.27 -2.88 -12.82
CA PHE A 252 -4.21 -1.59 -13.51
C PHE A 252 -5.22 -1.51 -14.65
N ILE A 253 -5.61 -0.30 -15.04
CA ILE A 253 -6.34 -0.04 -16.28
C ILE A 253 -5.34 0.27 -17.39
N ASN A 254 -5.38 -0.51 -18.45
CA ASN A 254 -4.53 -0.30 -19.63
C ASN A 254 -5.03 0.94 -20.39
N PRO A 255 -4.15 1.91 -20.72
CA PRO A 255 -4.56 3.15 -21.36
C PRO A 255 -5.08 2.95 -22.80
N PHE A 256 -4.69 1.85 -23.48
CA PHE A 256 -5.01 1.62 -24.89
C PHE A 256 -6.43 1.10 -25.09
N ASP A 257 -6.86 0.13 -24.29
CA ASP A 257 -8.17 -0.52 -24.38
C ASP A 257 -9.11 -0.17 -23.23
N ARG A 258 -8.62 0.57 -22.21
CA ARG A 258 -9.34 0.92 -20.97
C ARG A 258 -9.83 -0.28 -20.17
N CYS A 259 -9.27 -1.45 -20.41
CA CYS A 259 -9.65 -2.68 -19.74
C CYS A 259 -8.80 -2.88 -18.47
N PRO A 260 -9.34 -3.55 -17.45
CA PRO A 260 -8.58 -3.95 -16.28
C PRO A 260 -7.68 -5.15 -16.60
N TYR A 261 -6.43 -5.06 -16.17
CA TYR A 261 -5.39 -6.07 -16.28
C TYR A 261 -4.84 -6.44 -14.91
N LEU A 262 -4.38 -7.68 -14.78
CA LEU A 262 -3.61 -8.17 -13.63
C LEU A 262 -2.22 -8.58 -14.08
N VAL A 263 -1.21 -8.15 -13.31
CA VAL A 263 0.17 -8.62 -13.42
C VAL A 263 0.53 -9.41 -12.18
N VAL A 264 1.03 -10.62 -12.38
CA VAL A 264 1.74 -11.38 -11.36
C VAL A 264 3.22 -11.11 -11.52
N ARG A 265 3.90 -10.70 -10.45
CA ARG A 265 5.35 -10.69 -10.32
C ARG A 265 5.76 -11.81 -9.38
N SER A 266 6.67 -12.66 -9.82
CA SER A 266 7.35 -13.66 -9.00
C SER A 266 8.80 -13.25 -8.83
N LEU A 267 9.25 -13.11 -7.58
CA LEU A 267 10.65 -12.88 -7.24
C LEU A 267 11.30 -14.22 -6.90
N ASP A 268 12.35 -14.57 -7.63
CA ASP A 268 13.24 -15.66 -7.20
C ASP A 268 14.16 -15.15 -6.09
N THR A 269 14.04 -15.74 -4.90
CA THR A 269 14.84 -15.38 -3.73
C THR A 269 16.32 -15.69 -3.88
N GLY A 270 16.70 -16.60 -4.79
CA GLY A 270 18.10 -16.93 -5.05
C GLY A 270 18.78 -15.94 -6.00
N THR A 271 18.12 -15.59 -7.10
CA THR A 271 18.69 -14.74 -8.15
C THR A 271 18.30 -13.26 -8.05
N ASN A 272 17.33 -12.91 -7.20
CA ASN A 272 16.64 -11.60 -7.19
C ASN A 272 16.04 -11.19 -8.54
N MET A 273 15.92 -12.11 -9.49
CA MET A 273 15.27 -11.86 -10.76
C MET A 273 13.75 -11.90 -10.59
N SER A 274 13.07 -10.89 -11.13
CA SER A 274 11.62 -10.84 -11.16
C SER A 274 11.12 -11.33 -12.52
N ALA A 275 10.30 -12.38 -12.51
CA ALA A 275 9.55 -12.83 -13.67
C ALA A 275 8.12 -12.29 -13.60
N PHE A 276 7.54 -11.91 -14.74
CA PHE A 276 6.21 -11.34 -14.78
C PHE A 276 5.28 -12.14 -15.68
N SER A 277 3.99 -12.12 -15.36
CA SER A 277 2.92 -12.67 -16.20
C SER A 277 1.74 -11.72 -16.16
N ILE A 278 1.14 -11.45 -17.32
CA ILE A 278 0.10 -10.42 -17.47
C ILE A 278 -1.08 -10.96 -18.27
N TYR A 279 -2.29 -10.70 -17.80
CA TYR A 279 -3.54 -11.03 -18.46
C TYR A 279 -4.59 -9.95 -18.21
N GLY A 280 -5.47 -9.76 -19.19
CA GLY A 280 -6.70 -9.00 -18.98
C GLY A 280 -7.60 -9.74 -18.00
N VAL A 281 -8.29 -9.03 -17.10
CA VAL A 281 -9.23 -9.67 -16.14
C VAL A 281 -10.30 -10.49 -16.88
N HIS A 282 -10.71 -10.04 -18.06
CA HIS A 282 -11.66 -10.72 -18.94
C HIS A 282 -11.16 -12.07 -19.51
N GLU A 283 -9.85 -12.31 -19.50
CA GLU A 283 -9.22 -13.55 -19.99
C GLU A 283 -9.05 -14.62 -18.89
N LEU A 284 -9.39 -14.26 -17.66
CA LEU A 284 -9.14 -15.04 -16.45
C LEU A 284 -10.45 -15.54 -15.84
N CYS A 285 -10.39 -16.67 -15.15
CA CYS A 285 -11.48 -17.19 -14.33
C CYS A 285 -11.04 -17.29 -12.88
N ILE A 286 -11.92 -16.95 -11.94
CA ILE A 286 -11.65 -17.04 -10.50
C ILE A 286 -12.56 -18.05 -9.80
N GLU A 287 -11.99 -18.83 -8.89
CA GLU A 287 -12.74 -19.70 -7.99
C GLU A 287 -12.07 -19.72 -6.62
N ARG A 288 -12.82 -20.02 -5.56
CA ARG A 288 -12.28 -20.24 -4.22
C ARG A 288 -12.01 -21.72 -3.98
N ASP A 289 -10.82 -22.04 -3.48
CA ASP A 289 -10.51 -23.34 -2.88
C ASP A 289 -9.95 -23.15 -1.46
N GLY A 290 -10.79 -23.44 -0.45
CA GLY A 290 -10.42 -23.28 0.95
C GLY A 290 -10.04 -21.84 1.32
N SER A 291 -8.76 -21.61 1.55
CA SER A 291 -8.17 -20.32 1.97
C SER A 291 -7.45 -19.60 0.83
N CYS A 292 -7.58 -20.10 -0.40
CA CYS A 292 -6.99 -19.47 -1.57
C CYS A 292 -8.02 -19.12 -2.64
N LEU A 293 -7.64 -18.15 -3.47
CA LEU A 293 -8.28 -17.90 -4.75
C LEU A 293 -7.44 -18.54 -5.84
N VAL A 294 -8.08 -19.40 -6.62
CA VAL A 294 -7.53 -20.06 -7.79
C VAL A 294 -7.89 -19.21 -9.00
N ILE A 295 -6.89 -18.65 -9.65
CA ILE A 295 -7.09 -17.90 -10.89
C ILE A 295 -6.53 -18.72 -12.04
N LYS A 296 -7.39 -18.99 -13.02
CA LYS A 296 -7.09 -19.78 -14.21
C LYS A 296 -7.10 -18.89 -15.44
N ARG A 297 -6.31 -19.27 -16.43
CA ARG A 297 -6.28 -18.67 -17.78
C ARG A 297 -6.68 -19.71 -18.81
N TRP A 298 -7.16 -19.26 -19.96
CA TRP A 298 -7.27 -20.13 -21.12
C TRP A 298 -5.90 -20.36 -21.77
N SER A 299 -5.62 -21.59 -22.19
CA SER A 299 -4.43 -21.92 -22.98
C SER A 299 -4.84 -22.27 -24.40
N HIS A 300 -4.66 -21.34 -25.34
CA HIS A 300 -5.03 -21.56 -26.75
C HIS A 300 -4.29 -22.73 -27.39
N THR A 301 -3.03 -22.97 -27.00
CA THR A 301 -2.21 -24.07 -27.52
C THR A 301 -2.71 -25.46 -27.11
N GLU A 302 -3.33 -25.57 -25.93
CA GLU A 302 -3.77 -26.83 -25.36
C GLU A 302 -5.29 -26.94 -25.26
N ASN A 303 -6.00 -25.91 -25.73
CA ASN A 303 -7.44 -25.78 -25.73
C ASN A 303 -8.09 -26.14 -24.37
N THR A 304 -7.44 -25.72 -23.28
CA THR A 304 -7.85 -26.06 -21.91
C THR A 304 -7.58 -24.92 -20.94
N SER A 305 -8.30 -24.95 -19.81
CA SER A 305 -8.08 -24.04 -18.69
C SER A 305 -6.83 -24.47 -17.90
N LYS A 306 -5.93 -23.52 -17.65
CA LYS A 306 -4.70 -23.74 -16.89
C LYS A 306 -4.63 -22.85 -15.67
N LEU A 307 -4.04 -23.38 -14.59
CA LEU A 307 -3.68 -22.58 -13.43
C LEU A 307 -2.74 -21.44 -13.85
N TRP A 308 -3.05 -20.23 -13.38
CA TRP A 308 -2.20 -19.06 -13.57
C TRP A 308 -1.57 -18.66 -12.24
N VAL A 309 -2.40 -18.45 -11.21
CA VAL A 309 -1.94 -18.11 -9.86
C VAL A 309 -2.87 -18.67 -8.79
N LEU A 310 -2.30 -19.10 -7.68
CA LEU A 310 -2.96 -19.46 -6.42
C LEU A 310 -2.61 -18.41 -5.38
N LEU A 311 -3.60 -17.69 -4.87
CA LEU A 311 -3.41 -16.63 -3.89
C LEU A 311 -3.94 -17.08 -2.54
N TYR A 312 -3.05 -17.42 -1.61
CA TYR A 312 -3.44 -17.77 -0.24
C TYR A 312 -3.58 -16.52 0.61
N PHE A 313 -4.75 -16.33 1.20
CA PHE A 313 -5.07 -15.17 2.02
C PHE A 313 -4.96 -15.50 3.49
N LEU A 314 -4.44 -14.57 4.29
CA LEU A 314 -4.35 -14.73 5.74
C LEU A 314 -5.71 -14.54 6.40
N THR A 315 -6.55 -13.65 5.86
CA THR A 315 -7.86 -13.33 6.42
C THR A 315 -8.97 -13.46 5.41
N TRP A 316 -10.15 -13.74 5.94
CA TRP A 316 -11.38 -13.89 5.17
C TRP A 316 -11.73 -12.63 4.39
N GLU A 317 -11.62 -11.47 5.04
CA GLU A 317 -11.99 -10.18 4.48
C GLU A 317 -11.09 -9.78 3.30
N GLU A 318 -9.79 -10.12 3.35
CA GLU A 318 -8.89 -9.87 2.23
C GLU A 318 -9.21 -10.75 1.02
N LEU A 319 -9.57 -12.02 1.26
CA LEU A 319 -10.00 -12.95 0.22
C LEU A 319 -11.27 -12.45 -0.46
N VAL A 320 -12.29 -12.11 0.34
CA VAL A 320 -13.57 -11.61 -0.16
C VAL A 320 -13.34 -10.31 -0.93
N LEU A 321 -12.67 -9.32 -0.34
CA LEU A 321 -12.40 -8.04 -1.00
C LEU A 321 -11.74 -8.23 -2.37
N PHE A 322 -10.73 -9.10 -2.46
CA PHE A 322 -10.07 -9.40 -3.73
C PHE A 322 -11.02 -10.05 -4.73
N HIS A 323 -11.76 -11.08 -4.33
CA HIS A 323 -12.71 -11.78 -5.21
C HIS A 323 -13.78 -10.84 -5.76
N CYS A 324 -14.39 -10.04 -4.90
CA CYS A 324 -15.44 -9.09 -5.28
C CYS A 324 -14.90 -8.03 -6.25
N THR A 325 -13.68 -7.54 -5.98
CA THR A 325 -13.02 -6.57 -6.87
C THR A 325 -12.71 -7.19 -8.23
N PHE A 326 -12.23 -8.44 -8.27
CA PHE A 326 -11.97 -9.16 -9.52
C PHE A 326 -13.24 -9.27 -10.36
N VAL A 327 -14.34 -9.72 -9.76
CA VAL A 327 -15.63 -9.89 -10.45
C VAL A 327 -16.16 -8.54 -10.96
N ALA A 328 -16.11 -7.49 -10.14
CA ALA A 328 -16.53 -6.15 -10.53
C ALA A 328 -15.68 -5.59 -11.70
N MET A 329 -14.36 -5.73 -11.64
CA MET A 329 -13.48 -5.36 -12.77
C MET A 329 -13.79 -6.19 -14.03
N LYS A 330 -14.15 -7.47 -13.89
CA LYS A 330 -14.50 -8.31 -15.03
C LYS A 330 -15.79 -7.85 -15.71
N PHE A 331 -16.79 -7.40 -14.93
CA PHE A 331 -18.00 -6.78 -15.46
C PHE A 331 -17.73 -5.47 -16.22
N GLU A 332 -16.72 -4.70 -15.81
CA GLU A 332 -16.26 -3.49 -16.51
C GLU A 332 -15.44 -3.81 -17.77
N GLY A 333 -15.06 -5.08 -17.97
CA GLY A 333 -14.31 -5.54 -19.12
C GLY A 333 -15.12 -5.59 -20.42
N PRO A 334 -14.45 -5.80 -21.56
CA PRO A 334 -15.04 -5.68 -22.90
C PRO A 334 -16.12 -6.73 -23.18
N THR A 335 -16.08 -7.88 -22.51
CA THR A 335 -17.11 -8.92 -22.66
C THR A 335 -18.29 -8.70 -21.73
N GLY A 336 -18.12 -7.98 -20.60
CA GLY A 336 -19.08 -7.89 -19.50
C GLY A 336 -19.56 -9.26 -18.96
N ALA A 337 -18.92 -10.36 -19.39
CA ALA A 337 -19.38 -11.71 -19.18
C ALA A 337 -18.57 -12.34 -18.04
N VAL A 338 -19.29 -12.73 -16.99
CA VAL A 338 -18.74 -13.42 -15.83
C VAL A 338 -19.44 -14.76 -15.71
N HIS A 339 -18.67 -15.84 -15.59
CA HIS A 339 -19.25 -17.17 -15.46
C HIS A 339 -19.99 -17.27 -14.12
N PRO A 340 -21.17 -17.91 -14.03
CA PRO A 340 -21.96 -17.96 -12.78
C PRO A 340 -21.20 -18.54 -11.57
N ILE A 341 -20.25 -19.44 -11.81
CA ILE A 341 -19.38 -19.99 -10.74
C ILE A 341 -18.50 -18.89 -10.12
N GLU A 342 -18.02 -17.94 -10.92
CA GLU A 342 -17.16 -16.84 -10.45
C GLU A 342 -17.92 -15.81 -9.62
N LEU A 343 -19.26 -15.76 -9.73
CA LEU A 343 -20.09 -14.88 -8.90
C LEU A 343 -20.22 -15.39 -7.46
N ASN A 344 -19.89 -16.66 -7.23
CA ASN A 344 -20.10 -17.35 -5.97
C ASN A 344 -18.76 -17.64 -5.29
N ILE A 345 -18.65 -17.23 -4.03
CA ILE A 345 -17.53 -17.66 -3.19
C ILE A 345 -17.87 -19.04 -2.62
N SER A 346 -17.20 -20.09 -3.11
CA SER A 346 -17.46 -21.48 -2.71
C SER A 346 -17.58 -21.64 -1.18
N ARG A 347 -18.56 -22.45 -0.75
CA ARG A 347 -18.99 -22.69 0.65
C ARG A 347 -19.70 -21.53 1.35
N GLU A 348 -19.84 -20.37 0.73
CA GLU A 348 -20.68 -19.28 1.24
C GLU A 348 -22.07 -19.37 0.63
N LYS A 349 -23.09 -19.59 1.47
CA LYS A 349 -24.49 -19.69 1.02
C LYS A 349 -25.30 -18.40 1.22
N ARG A 350 -24.80 -17.43 2.00
CA ARG A 350 -25.60 -16.29 2.50
C ARG A 350 -24.95 -14.91 2.40
N LEU A 351 -23.68 -14.81 2.01
CA LEU A 351 -22.87 -13.59 2.17
C LEU A 351 -22.53 -12.86 0.89
N PHE A 352 -22.53 -13.56 -0.24
CA PHE A 352 -22.07 -12.99 -1.49
C PHE A 352 -22.77 -13.70 -2.65
N GLN A 353 -23.88 -13.12 -3.10
CA GLN A 353 -24.39 -13.33 -4.44
C GLN A 353 -24.34 -11.94 -5.08
N ALA A 354 -23.48 -11.75 -6.08
CA ALA A 354 -23.56 -10.56 -6.90
C ALA A 354 -24.92 -10.61 -7.64
N TYR A 355 -25.94 -9.97 -7.08
CA TYR A 355 -27.27 -9.92 -7.69
C TYR A 355 -27.21 -9.00 -8.91
N ARG A 356 -27.78 -9.47 -10.03
CA ARG A 356 -27.92 -8.73 -11.28
C ARG A 356 -29.40 -8.38 -11.45
N PRO A 357 -29.89 -7.20 -11.05
CA PRO A 357 -31.23 -6.76 -11.41
C PRO A 357 -31.25 -6.30 -12.88
N GLU A 358 -32.22 -6.80 -13.65
CA GLU A 358 -32.55 -6.37 -15.04
C GLU A 358 -32.96 -4.88 -15.14
N HIS A 359 -33.06 -4.19 -14.00
CA HIS A 359 -33.29 -2.75 -13.87
C HIS A 359 -32.29 -2.09 -12.90
N MET A 360 -30.97 -2.31 -13.07
CA MET A 360 -29.97 -1.50 -12.34
C MET A 360 -30.27 -0.02 -12.58
N ARG A 361 -30.85 0.64 -11.57
CA ARG A 361 -30.91 2.10 -11.51
C ARG A 361 -29.47 2.57 -11.50
N GLN A 362 -29.00 3.02 -12.65
CA GLN A 362 -27.88 3.95 -12.69
C GLN A 362 -28.27 5.09 -11.74
N ASN A 363 -27.53 5.22 -10.64
CA ASN A 363 -27.42 6.54 -10.05
C ASN A 363 -26.85 7.47 -11.16
N LYS A 364 -26.91 8.79 -10.98
CA LYS A 364 -26.42 9.76 -11.96
C LYS A 364 -24.92 9.60 -12.33
N TYR A 365 -24.24 8.56 -11.81
CA TYR A 365 -22.80 8.37 -11.75
C TYR A 365 -22.33 6.92 -12.07
N ASN A 366 -23.16 6.01 -12.58
CA ASN A 366 -22.75 4.67 -13.08
C ASN A 366 -21.97 3.75 -12.08
N ALA A 367 -22.39 3.60 -10.81
CA ALA A 367 -21.71 2.73 -9.84
C ALA A 367 -22.53 1.51 -9.34
N LEU A 368 -21.83 0.39 -9.04
CA LEU A 368 -22.34 -0.88 -8.47
C LEU A 368 -22.68 -0.78 -6.96
N GLU A 369 -23.78 -1.43 -6.53
CA GLU A 369 -24.28 -1.47 -5.14
C GLU A 369 -23.78 -2.75 -4.42
N LEU A 370 -23.39 -2.64 -3.14
CA LEU A 370 -22.84 -3.71 -2.30
C LEU A 370 -23.89 -4.12 -1.24
N ASP A 371 -24.20 -5.41 -1.11
CA ASP A 371 -25.09 -5.95 -0.07
C ASP A 371 -24.29 -6.39 1.18
N PHE A 372 -24.84 -6.14 2.38
CA PHE A 372 -24.17 -6.36 3.67
C PHE A 372 -24.80 -7.51 4.46
N PHE A 373 -24.00 -8.12 5.34
CA PHE A 373 -24.36 -9.39 5.98
C PHE A 373 -25.30 -9.31 7.17
N THR A 374 -25.31 -8.21 7.90
CA THR A 374 -26.26 -7.97 8.98
C THR A 374 -26.99 -6.68 8.66
N GLU A 375 -28.23 -6.54 9.11
CA GLU A 375 -28.88 -5.23 9.08
C GLU A 375 -28.00 -4.21 9.80
N GLU A 376 -27.32 -4.57 10.90
CA GLU A 376 -26.32 -3.69 11.53
C GLU A 376 -25.10 -3.39 10.67
N ALA A 377 -24.63 -4.29 9.79
CA ALA A 377 -23.52 -4.03 8.87
C ALA A 377 -24.00 -3.24 7.65
N GLN A 378 -25.24 -3.45 7.23
CA GLN A 378 -25.91 -2.68 6.19
C GLN A 378 -26.19 -1.27 6.69
N GLU A 379 -26.74 -1.12 7.90
CA GLU A 379 -26.99 0.11 8.62
C GLU A 379 -25.68 0.77 9.00
N SER A 380 -24.67 0.06 9.51
CA SER A 380 -23.33 0.63 9.70
C SER A 380 -22.77 1.13 8.37
N PHE A 381 -22.92 0.36 7.29
CA PHE A 381 -22.51 0.76 5.94
C PHE A 381 -23.43 1.83 5.32
N ARG A 382 -24.66 2.03 5.81
CA ARG A 382 -25.62 3.02 5.31
C ARG A 382 -25.49 4.34 6.07
N GLU A 383 -25.35 4.29 7.40
CA GLU A 383 -24.96 5.37 8.30
C GLU A 383 -23.58 5.93 7.95
N LEU A 384 -22.63 5.08 7.54
CA LEU A 384 -21.31 5.52 7.04
C LEU A 384 -21.38 6.27 5.71
N PHE A 385 -22.47 6.16 4.92
CA PHE A 385 -22.51 6.64 3.53
C PHE A 385 -23.69 7.58 3.19
N TYR A 386 -24.73 7.72 4.02
CA TYR A 386 -25.84 8.65 3.83
C TYR A 386 -26.42 9.18 5.16
N SER A 387 -26.46 10.50 5.34
CA SER A 387 -27.33 11.17 6.32
C SER A 387 -28.16 12.25 5.61
N PRO A 388 -29.50 12.13 5.53
CA PRO A 388 -30.38 13.27 5.26
C PRO A 388 -31.12 13.75 6.52
N PRO A 389 -31.59 15.01 6.55
CA PRO A 389 -31.79 15.81 7.76
C PRO A 389 -33.03 15.41 8.59
N LYS A 390 -32.94 15.66 9.91
CA LYS A 390 -33.92 15.35 10.96
C LYS A 390 -35.34 15.83 10.65
N ALA A 391 -36.30 14.92 10.85
CA ALA A 391 -37.73 15.19 10.97
C ALA A 391 -38.06 15.92 12.29
N THR A 392 -39.16 16.68 12.31
CA THR A 392 -39.80 17.11 13.54
C THR A 392 -40.95 16.15 13.88
N ASP A 393 -40.80 15.56 15.06
CA ASP A 393 -41.62 14.57 15.75
C ASP A 393 -43.01 15.05 16.20
N GLY A 394 -43.82 14.06 16.57
CA GLY A 394 -44.87 14.16 17.59
C GLY A 394 -45.97 13.13 17.40
N SER A 395 -45.76 11.84 17.72
CA SER A 395 -46.18 11.17 18.99
C SER A 395 -47.68 11.34 19.31
N ASN A 396 -48.51 10.36 19.69
CA ASN A 396 -48.49 8.91 19.92
C ASN A 396 -49.97 8.52 20.19
N PRO A 397 -50.43 7.26 19.99
CA PRO A 397 -51.84 6.88 20.20
C PRO A 397 -52.06 6.10 21.51
N THR A 398 -53.15 6.38 22.25
CA THR A 398 -53.80 5.38 23.13
C THR A 398 -55.28 5.69 23.41
N GLU A 399 -56.12 4.70 23.11
CA GLU A 399 -57.33 4.22 23.81
C GLU A 399 -58.54 5.12 24.17
N SER A 400 -59.70 4.65 23.66
CA SER A 400 -60.94 4.33 24.39
C SER A 400 -62.17 5.24 24.20
N THR A 401 -63.26 4.56 23.80
CA THR A 401 -64.69 4.80 24.10
C THR A 401 -65.46 5.95 23.40
N ALA A 402 -66.03 5.63 22.23
CA ALA A 402 -67.47 5.52 21.88
C ALA A 402 -68.50 6.66 22.26
N PRO A 403 -69.67 6.75 21.59
CA PRO A 403 -70.01 7.86 20.69
C PRO A 403 -71.40 8.50 20.95
N THR A 404 -71.64 9.69 20.37
CA THR A 404 -72.96 10.36 20.14
C THR A 404 -72.62 11.71 19.52
N ASP A 405 -73.37 12.38 18.66
CA ASP A 405 -74.56 12.17 17.83
C ASP A 405 -74.70 13.50 17.06
N ASP A 406 -75.44 13.50 15.94
CA ASP A 406 -75.97 14.68 15.26
C ASP A 406 -74.97 15.70 14.66
N GLY A 407 -75.09 16.20 13.44
CA GLY A 407 -76.17 16.17 12.48
C GLY A 407 -75.84 17.15 11.36
N GLU A 408 -76.37 16.82 10.18
CA GLU A 408 -76.90 17.80 9.22
C GLU A 408 -75.89 18.48 8.26
N ARG A 409 -75.71 17.99 7.01
CA ARG A 409 -76.58 18.10 5.80
C ARG A 409 -76.47 19.47 5.11
N THR A 410 -76.00 19.42 3.86
CA THR A 410 -76.51 20.04 2.61
C THR A 410 -75.32 20.49 1.75
N ASP A 411 -74.95 19.80 0.68
CA ASP A 411 -75.55 19.66 -0.67
C ASP A 411 -75.32 20.84 -1.62
N ALA A 412 -75.22 20.46 -2.90
CA ALA A 412 -75.45 21.23 -4.12
C ALA A 412 -74.28 21.98 -4.82
N SER A 413 -73.80 21.31 -5.88
CA SER A 413 -73.92 21.76 -7.28
C SER A 413 -72.86 22.68 -7.88
N LYS A 414 -71.96 22.08 -8.69
CA LYS A 414 -72.04 22.15 -10.15
C LYS A 414 -71.23 21.04 -10.82
#